data_AF-A0A2J6TBG8-F1
#
_entry.id   AF-A0A2J6TBG8-F1
#
_cell.length_a   1.000
_cell.length_b   1.000
_cell.length_c   1.000
_cell.angle_alpha   90.00
_cell.angle_beta   90.00
_cell.angle_gamma   90.00
#
_symmetry.space_group_name_H-M   'P 1'
#
loop_
_entity.id
_entity.type
_entity.pdbx_description
1 polymer ?
#
loop_
_entity_poly.entity_id
_entity_poly.type
_entity_poly.pdbx_seq_one_letter_code
_entity_poly.pdbx_strand_id
1 'polypeptide(L)'
;MPATFEEYVLSSTLYELTPPSYRILISRPFKFIIGPDEVPIVVHEAVLAEQSPALAALMRGEMAESVAGESRWMDVDKGIFIRFAQFAYTGDYLISKGSTAQAVVEAESLSQEPRVLNGWGSSFAPRSSVAPPASRTSALEPEDE
;
A
#
# COMPACT_ATOMS: atom_id res chain seq x y z
N MET A 1 19.63 25.73 36.12
CA MET A 1 19.00 27.05 35.91
C MET A 1 17.96 26.89 34.82
N PRO A 2 16.66 27.18 35.05
CA PRO A 2 15.70 27.22 33.94
C PRO A 2 15.94 28.47 33.08
N ALA A 3 15.72 28.34 31.78
CA ALA A 3 15.78 29.44 30.81
C ALA A 3 14.89 30.61 31.25
N THR A 4 15.34 31.83 31.01
CA THR A 4 14.59 33.03 31.40
C THR A 4 13.37 33.23 30.48
N PHE A 5 12.34 33.93 30.96
CA PHE A 5 11.10 34.18 30.21
C PHE A 5 11.36 34.81 28.83
N GLU A 6 12.33 35.72 28.74
CA GLU A 6 12.77 36.33 27.47
C GLU A 6 13.32 35.28 26.49
N GLU A 7 14.03 34.28 26.99
CA GLU A 7 14.58 33.19 26.20
C GLU A 7 13.47 32.25 25.67
N TYR A 8 12.39 32.07 26.44
CA TYR A 8 11.21 31.34 26.00
C TYR A 8 10.40 32.12 24.96
N VAL A 9 10.25 33.44 25.14
CA VAL A 9 9.59 34.31 24.16
C VAL A 9 10.38 34.36 22.86
N LEU A 10 11.72 34.48 22.93
CA LEU A 10 12.59 34.40 21.75
C LEU A 10 12.52 33.03 21.07
N SER A 11 12.51 31.94 21.85
CA SER A 11 12.33 30.58 21.33
C SER A 11 10.98 30.44 20.61
N SER A 12 9.88 30.81 21.27
CA SER A 12 8.51 30.72 20.72
C SER A 12 8.32 31.58 19.47
N THR A 13 8.81 32.84 19.49
CA THR A 13 8.71 33.75 18.34
C THR A 13 9.60 33.33 17.18
N LEU A 14 10.78 32.74 17.43
CA LEU A 14 11.63 32.20 16.37
C LEU A 14 11.04 30.94 15.73
N TYR A 15 10.30 30.10 16.47
CA TYR A 15 9.56 28.98 15.89
C TYR A 15 8.40 29.43 14.99
N GLU A 16 7.73 30.53 15.32
CA GLU A 16 6.62 31.09 14.53
C GLU A 16 7.07 31.89 13.30
N LEU A 17 8.31 32.40 13.28
CA LEU A 17 8.84 33.21 12.16
C LEU A 17 9.49 32.40 11.04
N THR A 18 9.70 31.08 11.23
CA THR A 18 10.13 30.21 10.12
C THR A 18 8.90 29.69 9.38
N PRO A 19 8.73 30.00 8.08
CA PRO A 19 7.69 29.37 7.29
C PRO A 19 7.82 27.84 7.40
N PRO A 20 6.72 27.08 7.50
CA PRO A 20 6.78 25.61 7.55
C PRO A 20 7.64 25.00 6.43
N SER A 21 7.66 25.67 5.27
CA SER A 21 8.49 25.31 4.12
C SER A 21 10.00 25.40 4.39
N TYR A 22 10.49 26.34 5.20
CA TYR A 22 11.92 26.46 5.50
C TYR A 22 12.44 25.20 6.21
N ARG A 23 11.73 24.73 7.24
CA ARG A 23 12.10 23.50 7.97
C ARG A 23 12.13 22.28 7.06
N ILE A 24 11.19 22.21 6.11
CA ILE A 24 11.13 21.13 5.12
C ILE A 24 12.36 21.17 4.21
N LEU A 25 12.66 22.34 3.62
CA LEU A 25 13.73 22.49 2.62
C LEU A 25 15.14 22.25 3.18
N ILE A 26 15.37 22.55 4.45
CA ILE A 26 16.67 22.30 5.09
C ILE A 26 16.76 20.90 5.71
N SER A 27 15.65 20.16 5.78
CA SER A 27 15.66 18.83 6.37
C SER A 27 16.43 17.85 5.51
N ARG A 28 16.98 16.82 6.15
CA ARG A 28 17.79 15.82 5.47
C ARG A 28 16.96 15.13 4.37
N PRO A 29 17.50 15.02 3.14
CA PRO A 29 16.87 14.22 2.10
C PRO A 29 17.00 12.72 2.45
N PHE A 30 15.96 11.97 2.14
CA PHE A 30 15.90 10.53 2.32
C PHE A 30 15.42 9.87 1.03
N LYS A 31 16.07 8.78 0.62
CA LYS A 31 15.81 8.13 -0.67
C LYS A 31 15.01 6.85 -0.48
N PHE A 32 13.87 6.75 -1.13
CA PHE A 32 13.11 5.52 -1.24
C PHE A 32 13.37 4.86 -2.60
N ILE A 33 13.63 3.57 -2.59
CA ILE A 33 13.73 2.74 -3.80
C ILE A 33 12.43 1.94 -3.89
N ILE A 34 11.59 2.26 -4.88
CA ILE A 34 10.19 1.82 -4.93
C ILE A 34 9.96 0.82 -6.05
N GLY A 35 9.28 -0.27 -5.71
CA GLY A 35 8.77 -1.28 -6.62
C GLY A 35 9.85 -2.19 -7.22
N PRO A 36 9.44 -3.17 -8.03
CA PRO A 36 10.35 -4.11 -8.68
C PRO A 36 11.29 -3.43 -9.70
N ASP A 37 10.90 -2.26 -10.21
CA ASP A 37 11.70 -1.45 -11.12
C ASP A 37 12.78 -0.62 -10.40
N GLU A 38 12.88 -0.76 -9.06
CA GLU A 38 13.85 -0.07 -8.20
C GLU A 38 13.89 1.46 -8.41
N VAL A 39 12.73 2.10 -8.52
CA VAL A 39 12.65 3.52 -8.87
C VAL A 39 13.11 4.39 -7.67
N PRO A 40 14.18 5.18 -7.80
CA PRO A 40 14.65 6.04 -6.73
C PRO A 40 13.81 7.32 -6.64
N ILE A 41 13.28 7.62 -5.46
CA ILE A 41 12.49 8.83 -5.15
C ILE A 41 13.07 9.48 -3.89
N VAL A 42 13.45 10.75 -4.00
CA VAL A 42 14.04 11.51 -2.88
C VAL A 42 12.99 12.44 -2.28
N VAL A 43 12.89 12.45 -0.95
CA VAL A 43 11.93 13.26 -0.18
C VAL A 43 12.61 13.90 1.03
N HIS A 44 11.97 14.92 1.60
CA HIS A 44 12.42 15.60 2.81
C HIS A 44 11.93 14.84 4.05
N GLU A 45 12.86 14.43 4.93
CA GLU A 45 12.50 13.63 6.11
C GLU A 45 11.57 14.36 7.08
N ALA A 46 11.59 15.71 7.10
CA ALA A 46 10.67 16.49 7.92
C ALA A 46 9.22 16.12 7.64
N VAL A 47 8.89 15.89 6.37
CA VAL A 47 7.51 15.74 5.89
C VAL A 47 6.96 14.34 6.15
N LEU A 48 7.74 13.30 5.85
CA LEU A 48 7.29 11.92 5.96
C LEU A 48 7.35 11.38 7.39
N ALA A 49 8.36 11.78 8.16
CA ALA A 49 8.46 11.34 9.56
C ALA A 49 7.32 11.89 10.43
N GLU A 50 6.72 13.01 10.07
CA GLU A 50 5.53 13.54 10.76
C GLU A 50 4.26 12.73 10.47
N GLN A 51 4.24 11.92 9.40
CA GLN A 51 3.06 11.11 9.06
C GLN A 51 2.86 9.90 9.98
N SER A 52 3.94 9.36 10.55
CA SER A 52 3.82 8.27 11.52
C SER A 52 5.07 8.09 12.38
N PRO A 53 4.93 7.57 13.62
CA PRO A 53 6.07 7.21 14.46
C PRO A 53 7.01 6.18 13.82
N ALA A 54 6.46 5.24 13.02
CA ALA A 54 7.25 4.24 12.32
C ALA A 54 8.15 4.86 11.24
N LEU A 55 7.63 5.81 10.46
CA LEU A 55 8.43 6.56 9.49
C LEU A 55 9.46 7.46 10.18
N ALA A 56 9.11 8.05 11.31
CA ALA A 56 10.08 8.78 12.12
C ALA A 56 11.24 7.89 12.57
N ALA A 57 10.97 6.66 13.02
CA ALA A 57 12.01 5.70 13.40
C ALA A 57 12.84 5.23 12.19
N LEU A 58 12.18 4.95 11.05
CA LEU A 58 12.85 4.55 9.81
C LEU A 58 13.84 5.61 9.33
N MET A 59 13.43 6.89 9.41
CA MET A 59 14.21 7.99 8.84
C MET A 59 15.17 8.60 9.86
N ARG A 60 14.80 8.75 11.13
CA ARG A 60 15.61 9.46 12.14
C ARG A 60 16.18 8.57 13.23
N GLY A 61 15.92 7.26 13.19
CA GLY A 61 16.42 6.30 14.16
C GLY A 61 17.88 5.91 13.92
N GLU A 62 18.30 4.80 14.53
CA GLU A 62 19.65 4.25 14.41
C GLU A 62 19.72 2.98 13.53
N MET A 63 18.62 2.68 12.82
CA MET A 63 18.56 1.56 11.89
C MET A 63 19.46 1.80 10.68
N ALA A 64 19.85 0.71 9.99
CA ALA A 64 20.73 0.77 8.83
C ALA A 64 20.18 1.71 7.74
N GLU A 65 18.86 1.70 7.52
CA GLU A 65 18.17 2.58 6.57
C GLU A 65 18.31 4.06 6.93
N SER A 66 18.12 4.38 8.21
CA SER A 66 18.27 5.74 8.74
C SER A 66 19.69 6.26 8.52
N VAL A 67 20.68 5.44 8.89
CA VAL A 67 22.11 5.79 8.76
C VAL A 67 22.50 5.92 7.28
N ALA A 68 22.02 5.03 6.42
CA ALA A 68 22.27 5.10 4.97
C ALA A 68 21.52 6.25 4.28
N GLY A 69 20.44 6.74 4.88
CA GLY A 69 19.54 7.71 4.26
C GLY A 69 18.74 7.12 3.10
N GLU A 70 18.56 5.79 3.07
CA GLU A 70 17.76 5.10 2.06
C GLU A 70 16.96 3.92 2.60
N SER A 71 15.81 3.63 1.98
CA SER A 71 15.01 2.44 2.26
C SER A 71 14.48 1.84 0.96
N ARG A 72 14.34 0.51 0.90
CA ARG A 72 13.85 -0.25 -0.27
C ARG A 72 12.47 -0.83 0.02
N TRP A 73 11.46 -0.44 -0.76
CA TRP A 73 10.08 -0.92 -0.66
C TRP A 73 9.68 -1.58 -1.99
N MET A 74 9.94 -2.89 -2.10
CA MET A 74 9.76 -3.64 -3.37
C MET A 74 8.30 -4.01 -3.67
N ASP A 75 7.44 -3.97 -2.65
CA ASP A 75 6.03 -4.33 -2.66
C ASP A 75 5.09 -3.13 -2.84
N VAL A 76 5.64 -1.91 -2.86
CA VAL A 76 4.87 -0.67 -3.01
C VAL A 76 4.90 -0.22 -4.47
N ASP A 77 3.71 0.00 -5.03
CA ASP A 77 3.58 0.63 -6.35
C ASP A 77 4.04 2.10 -6.32
N LYS A 78 4.76 2.51 -7.36
CA LYS A 78 5.25 3.88 -7.53
C LYS A 78 4.13 4.91 -7.46
N GLY A 79 2.99 4.65 -8.10
CA GLY A 79 1.84 5.56 -8.11
C GLY A 79 1.25 5.73 -6.71
N ILE A 80 1.19 4.66 -5.93
CA ILE A 80 0.77 4.71 -4.51
C ILE A 80 1.76 5.56 -3.70
N PHE A 81 3.06 5.31 -3.84
CA PHE A 81 4.07 6.07 -3.11
C PHE A 81 4.05 7.57 -3.45
N ILE A 82 3.91 7.94 -4.73
CA ILE A 82 3.82 9.35 -5.15
C ILE A 82 2.60 10.04 -4.54
N ARG A 83 1.45 9.37 -4.46
CA ARG A 83 0.24 9.92 -3.81
C ARG A 83 0.45 10.12 -2.31
N PHE A 84 1.08 9.15 -1.65
CA PHE A 84 1.43 9.26 -0.25
C PHE A 84 2.38 10.45 0.00
N ALA A 85 3.42 10.59 -0.83
CA ALA A 85 4.34 11.73 -0.74
C ALA A 85 3.61 13.06 -1.01
N GLN A 86 2.76 13.13 -2.03
CA GLN A 86 1.96 14.31 -2.33
C GLN A 86 1.11 14.72 -1.12
N PHE A 87 0.37 13.77 -0.53
CA PHE A 87 -0.41 14.00 0.68
C PHE A 87 0.46 14.53 1.81
N ALA A 88 1.64 13.95 2.03
CA ALA A 88 2.53 14.41 3.08
C ALA A 88 2.98 15.88 2.88
N TYR A 89 3.25 16.30 1.63
CA TYR A 89 3.66 17.68 1.33
C TYR A 89 2.51 18.70 1.32
N THR A 90 1.34 18.32 0.83
CA THR A 90 0.25 19.28 0.54
C THR A 90 -1.00 19.08 1.38
N GLY A 91 -1.09 17.99 2.14
CA GLY A 91 -2.29 17.56 2.86
C GLY A 91 -3.39 16.97 1.97
N ASP A 92 -3.11 16.76 0.68
CA ASP A 92 -4.08 16.27 -0.31
C ASP A 92 -3.37 15.49 -1.44
N TYR A 93 -4.11 14.66 -2.20
CA TYR A 93 -3.57 13.93 -3.34
C TYR A 93 -4.62 13.71 -4.43
N LEU A 94 -4.20 13.75 -5.70
CA LEU A 94 -5.12 13.69 -6.83
C LEU A 94 -5.35 12.26 -7.31
N ILE A 95 -6.52 11.67 -7.08
CA ILE A 95 -6.89 10.36 -7.65
C ILE A 95 -7.11 10.50 -9.16
N SER A 96 -6.32 9.76 -9.96
CA SER A 96 -6.58 9.68 -11.40
C SER A 96 -7.81 8.79 -11.61
N LYS A 97 -8.78 9.24 -12.40
CA LYS A 97 -10.08 8.57 -12.63
C LYS A 97 -9.98 7.15 -13.27
N GLY A 98 -8.77 6.64 -13.53
CA GLY A 98 -8.55 5.26 -13.98
C GLY A 98 -8.11 4.27 -12.89
N SER A 99 -7.92 4.72 -11.65
CA SER A 99 -7.36 3.89 -10.57
C SER A 99 -8.47 3.19 -9.77
N THR A 100 -9.07 2.15 -10.37
CA THR A 100 -9.62 0.91 -9.76
C THR A 100 -10.37 0.94 -8.40
N ALA A 101 -10.87 2.07 -7.92
CA ALA A 101 -11.81 2.11 -6.79
C ALA A 101 -13.28 2.22 -7.24
N GLN A 102 -13.52 2.76 -8.45
CA GLN A 102 -14.87 2.89 -9.01
C GLN A 102 -15.37 1.60 -9.68
N ALA A 103 -14.49 0.66 -10.03
CA ALA A 103 -14.90 -0.60 -10.67
C ALA A 103 -15.59 -1.59 -9.72
N VAL A 104 -15.37 -1.47 -8.39
CA VAL A 104 -15.94 -2.40 -7.41
C VAL A 104 -17.41 -2.04 -7.10
N VAL A 105 -17.75 -0.75 -7.07
CA VAL A 105 -19.12 -0.30 -6.74
C VAL A 105 -20.14 -0.52 -7.87
N GLU A 106 -19.68 -0.68 -9.11
CA GLU A 106 -20.57 -0.92 -10.26
C GLU A 106 -20.85 -2.41 -10.51
N ALA A 107 -20.00 -3.31 -9.99
CA ALA A 107 -20.20 -4.75 -10.10
C ALA A 107 -21.27 -5.30 -9.14
N GLU A 108 -21.57 -4.61 -8.04
CA GLU A 108 -22.56 -5.07 -7.03
C GLU A 108 -24.00 -4.66 -7.34
N SER A 109 -24.25 -3.77 -8.31
CA SER A 109 -25.61 -3.28 -8.61
C SER A 109 -26.40 -4.15 -9.62
N LEU A 110 -25.77 -5.17 -10.24
CA LEU A 110 -26.43 -6.02 -11.25
C LEU A 110 -26.77 -7.44 -10.77
N SER A 111 -26.54 -7.78 -9.50
CA SER A 111 -26.86 -9.10 -8.93
C SER A 111 -28.02 -9.03 -7.93
N GLN A 112 -29.17 -8.55 -8.37
CA GLN A 112 -30.41 -8.65 -7.59
C GLN A 112 -31.35 -9.64 -8.30
N GLU A 113 -31.07 -10.93 -8.10
CA GLU A 113 -31.94 -12.02 -8.56
C GLU A 113 -33.22 -12.04 -7.68
N PRO A 114 -34.43 -12.16 -8.25
CA PRO A 114 -35.66 -12.07 -7.49
C PRO A 114 -35.82 -13.31 -6.60
N ARG A 115 -35.75 -13.12 -5.29
CA ARG A 115 -36.06 -14.18 -4.32
C ARG A 115 -37.56 -14.49 -4.36
N VAL A 116 -37.92 -15.54 -5.08
CA VAL A 116 -39.23 -16.19 -4.96
C VAL A 116 -39.12 -17.27 -3.87
N LEU A 117 -39.91 -17.08 -2.80
CA LEU A 117 -39.96 -17.95 -1.64
C LEU A 117 -41.00 -19.05 -1.85
N ASN A 118 -40.56 -20.30 -1.99
CA ASN A 118 -41.43 -21.45 -1.84
C ASN A 118 -40.62 -22.60 -1.24
N GLY A 119 -41.00 -22.98 -0.02
CA GLY A 119 -40.38 -24.07 0.71
C GLY A 119 -40.70 -25.43 0.11
N TRP A 120 -39.75 -26.35 0.29
CA TRP A 120 -40.00 -27.78 0.40
C TRP A 120 -38.80 -28.41 1.09
N GLY A 121 -39.06 -29.23 2.10
CA GLY A 121 -38.03 -29.86 2.90
C GLY A 121 -37.35 -31.03 2.21
N SER A 122 -36.50 -31.65 3.02
CA SER A 122 -36.08 -33.05 2.96
C SER A 122 -34.71 -33.36 2.35
N SER A 123 -33.95 -34.01 3.23
CA SER A 123 -32.87 -34.97 2.98
C SER A 123 -31.47 -34.42 2.70
N PHE A 124 -30.78 -34.18 3.81
CA PHE A 124 -29.35 -34.44 3.91
C PHE A 124 -29.07 -35.93 3.67
N ALA A 125 -28.18 -36.23 2.75
CA ALA A 125 -27.29 -37.38 2.86
C ALA A 125 -25.95 -37.04 2.17
N PRO A 126 -24.82 -37.04 2.89
CA PRO A 126 -23.52 -37.00 2.26
C PRO A 126 -23.17 -38.42 1.83
N ARG A 127 -22.80 -38.64 0.56
CA ARG A 127 -22.19 -39.90 0.16
C ARG A 127 -20.84 -39.64 -0.45
N SER A 128 -19.82 -40.05 0.31
CA SER A 128 -18.45 -40.24 -0.15
C SER A 128 -18.41 -41.21 -1.33
N SER A 129 -17.57 -40.93 -2.33
CA SER A 129 -16.89 -41.93 -3.15
C SER A 129 -15.85 -41.18 -3.98
N VAL A 130 -14.56 -41.23 -3.65
CA VAL A 130 -13.63 -42.31 -4.07
C VAL A 130 -13.72 -42.54 -5.58
N ALA A 131 -12.70 -42.08 -6.32
CA ALA A 131 -12.38 -42.45 -7.71
C ALA A 131 -11.95 -43.93 -7.76
N PRO A 132 -12.23 -44.69 -8.84
CA PRO A 132 -11.26 -44.90 -9.95
C PRO A 132 -11.95 -45.39 -11.27
N PRO A 133 -11.33 -46.13 -12.23
CA PRO A 133 -10.00 -46.06 -12.87
C PRO A 133 -10.07 -45.85 -14.41
N ALA A 134 -8.91 -45.66 -15.04
CA ALA A 134 -8.69 -45.62 -16.49
C ALA A 134 -8.88 -47.00 -17.17
N SER A 135 -9.34 -46.99 -18.44
CA SER A 135 -8.79 -47.75 -19.58
C SER A 135 -9.81 -47.83 -20.74
N ARG A 136 -9.39 -47.54 -21.98
CA ARG A 136 -9.81 -48.37 -23.12
C ARG A 136 -8.81 -48.32 -24.29
N THR A 137 -8.31 -49.52 -24.57
CA THR A 137 -7.54 -50.01 -25.72
C THR A 137 -8.22 -49.73 -27.08
N SER A 138 -7.40 -49.54 -28.11
CA SER A 138 -7.77 -49.86 -29.50
C SER A 138 -6.52 -50.42 -30.20
N ALA A 139 -6.44 -51.74 -30.23
CA ALA A 139 -5.59 -52.50 -31.14
C ALA A 139 -6.39 -52.81 -32.41
N LEU A 140 -5.79 -52.54 -33.57
CA LEU A 140 -6.24 -52.94 -34.90
C LEU A 140 -5.09 -53.76 -35.48
N GLU A 141 -5.27 -55.08 -35.58
CA GLU A 141 -4.59 -55.92 -36.58
C GLU A 141 -5.45 -55.93 -37.86
N PRO A 142 -4.85 -56.16 -39.03
CA PRO A 142 -4.80 -57.55 -39.51
C PRO A 142 -3.49 -57.98 -40.21
N GLU A 143 -3.38 -59.31 -40.21
CA GLU A 143 -2.53 -60.28 -40.93
C GLU A 143 -2.26 -59.95 -42.42
N ASP A 144 -1.08 -60.31 -42.94
CA ASP A 144 -0.94 -61.22 -44.11
C ASP A 144 0.55 -61.49 -44.49
N GLU A 145 0.79 -62.79 -44.78
CA GLU A 145 1.90 -63.51 -45.46
C GLU A 145 3.34 -63.58 -44.90
#